data_AF-A0A9E3NSG3-F1
#
_entry.id   AF-A0A9E3NSG3-F1
#
_cell.length_a   1.000
_cell.length_b   1.000
_cell.length_c   1.000
_cell.angle_alpha   90.00
_cell.angle_beta   90.00
_cell.angle_gamma   90.00
#
_symmetry.space_group_name_H-M   'P 1'
#
loop_
_entity.id
_entity.type
_entity.pdbx_description
1 polymer ?
#
loop_
_entity_poly.entity_id
_entity_poly.type
_entity_poly.pdbx_seq_one_letter_code
_entity_poly.pdbx_strand_id
1 'polypeptide(L)'
;MKNLADAVVALLESLDRISVEHEELTDTDVRESMHLALNWYFVWGKDRSRFPRSFGMFSAEGDLLVANAIRHFLDAVEKLGELSGIPVGQARLDVLQAESAVTVGGKFYDEFIGYRDTPLPAEPLPEDMFGDGSYGDG
;
A
#
# COMPACT_ATOMS: atom_id res chain seq x y z
N MET A 1 -8.26 11.94 -9.92
CA MET A 1 -8.96 11.21 -8.83
C MET A 1 -10.07 12.09 -8.34
N LYS A 2 -11.31 11.58 -8.34
CA LYS A 2 -12.52 12.35 -7.98
C LYS A 2 -13.12 11.88 -6.66
N ASN A 3 -12.81 10.66 -6.22
CA ASN A 3 -13.29 10.04 -4.99
C ASN A 3 -12.26 9.00 -4.50
N LEU A 4 -12.54 8.42 -3.34
CA LEU A 4 -11.69 7.41 -2.71
C LEU A 4 -11.52 6.12 -3.53
N ALA A 5 -12.55 5.66 -4.23
CA ALA A 5 -12.45 4.48 -5.08
C ALA A 5 -11.46 4.70 -6.24
N ASP A 6 -11.49 5.88 -6.88
CA ASP A 6 -10.51 6.24 -7.91
C ASP A 6 -9.07 6.22 -7.37
N ALA A 7 -8.87 6.59 -6.10
CA ALA A 7 -7.54 6.58 -5.47
C ALA A 7 -7.06 5.15 -5.21
N VAL A 8 -7.93 4.25 -4.76
CA VAL A 8 -7.60 2.83 -4.60
C VAL A 8 -7.28 2.21 -5.96
N VAL A 9 -8.10 2.45 -6.98
CA VAL A 9 -7.81 1.95 -8.34
C VAL A 9 -6.46 2.47 -8.83
N ALA A 10 -6.14 3.76 -8.62
CA ALA A 10 -4.84 4.32 -9.02
C ALA A 10 -3.64 3.70 -8.28
N LEU A 11 -3.83 3.29 -7.01
CA LEU A 11 -2.84 2.50 -6.28
C LEU A 11 -2.65 1.13 -6.96
N LEU A 12 -3.74 0.39 -7.19
CA LEU A 12 -3.68 -0.93 -7.81
C LEU A 12 -3.06 -0.90 -9.21
N GLU A 13 -3.40 0.09 -10.03
CA GLU A 13 -2.78 0.32 -11.35
C GLU A 13 -1.27 0.60 -11.27
N SER A 14 -0.82 1.22 -10.18
CA SER A 14 0.60 1.46 -9.96
C SER A 14 1.31 0.18 -9.58
N LEU A 15 0.72 -0.61 -8.69
CA LEU A 15 1.23 -1.93 -8.32
C LEU A 15 1.24 -2.90 -9.52
N ASP A 16 0.20 -2.89 -10.34
CA ASP A 16 0.12 -3.73 -11.53
C ASP A 16 1.27 -3.44 -12.51
N ARG A 17 1.52 -2.16 -12.78
CA ARG A 17 2.67 -1.75 -13.61
C ARG A 17 4.00 -2.15 -13.01
N ILE A 18 4.18 -1.98 -11.69
CA ILE A 18 5.40 -2.43 -11.00
C ILE A 18 5.56 -3.95 -11.17
N SER A 19 4.48 -4.73 -11.05
CA SER A 19 4.52 -6.19 -11.16
C SER A 19 4.95 -6.72 -12.54
N VAL A 20 4.86 -5.89 -13.58
CA VAL A 20 5.33 -6.25 -14.93
C VAL A 20 6.86 -6.21 -15.02
N GLU A 21 7.50 -5.31 -14.27
CA GLU A 21 8.95 -5.08 -14.29
C GLU A 21 9.66 -5.73 -13.09
N HIS A 22 8.93 -5.91 -11.99
CA HIS A 22 9.39 -6.44 -10.71
C HIS A 22 8.48 -7.58 -10.25
N GLU A 23 8.80 -8.82 -10.65
CA GLU A 23 8.00 -10.00 -10.33
C GLU A 23 7.91 -10.27 -8.82
N GLU A 24 8.91 -9.82 -8.06
CA GLU A 24 8.99 -9.96 -6.60
C GLU A 24 7.92 -9.15 -5.87
N LEU A 25 7.20 -8.25 -6.54
CA LEU A 25 6.11 -7.47 -5.91
C LEU A 25 5.07 -8.37 -5.22
N THR A 26 4.89 -9.59 -5.74
CA THR A 26 3.94 -10.57 -5.20
C THR A 26 4.53 -11.54 -4.18
N ASP A 27 5.81 -11.37 -3.82
CA ASP A 27 6.45 -12.17 -2.78
C ASP A 27 5.85 -11.86 -1.40
N THR A 28 5.83 -12.87 -0.54
CA THR A 28 5.14 -12.78 0.76
C THR A 28 5.65 -11.60 1.59
N ASP A 29 6.97 -11.41 1.67
CA ASP A 29 7.58 -10.34 2.45
C ASP A 29 7.21 -8.94 1.92
N VAL A 30 7.10 -8.80 0.59
CA VAL A 30 6.69 -7.54 -0.05
C VAL A 30 5.23 -7.22 0.22
N ARG A 31 4.36 -8.23 0.03
CA ARG A 31 2.93 -8.10 0.29
C ARG A 31 2.65 -7.74 1.74
N GLU A 32 3.35 -8.39 2.68
CA GLU A 32 3.26 -8.10 4.11
C GLU A 32 3.71 -6.67 4.43
N SER A 33 4.85 -6.23 3.87
CA SER A 33 5.36 -4.87 4.06
C SER A 33 4.39 -3.81 3.53
N MET A 34 3.82 -4.02 2.34
CA MET A 34 2.79 -3.13 1.79
C MET A 34 1.53 -3.10 2.66
N HIS A 35 1.10 -4.27 3.16
CA HIS A 35 -0.05 -4.38 4.06
C HIS A 35 0.19 -3.58 5.35
N LEU A 36 1.34 -3.77 5.99
CA LEU A 36 1.70 -3.05 7.21
C LEU A 36 1.66 -1.54 6.99
N ALA A 37 2.26 -1.05 5.90
CA ALA A 37 2.28 0.39 5.59
C ALA A 37 0.87 0.95 5.38
N LEU A 38 0.02 0.32 4.56
CA LEU A 38 -1.35 0.77 4.34
C LEU A 38 -2.19 0.66 5.63
N ASN A 39 -2.01 -0.39 6.41
CA ASN A 39 -2.70 -0.57 7.67
C ASN A 39 -2.35 0.57 8.66
N TRP A 40 -1.06 0.88 8.79
CA TRP A 40 -0.60 1.94 9.69
C TRP A 40 -1.08 3.33 9.26
N TYR A 41 -0.80 3.73 8.02
CA TYR A 41 -1.06 5.11 7.58
C TYR A 41 -2.52 5.35 7.17
N PHE A 42 -3.10 4.44 6.39
CA PHE A 42 -4.46 4.64 5.88
C PHE A 42 -5.50 4.12 6.86
N VAL A 43 -5.44 2.82 7.19
CA VAL A 43 -6.47 2.16 8.01
C VAL A 43 -6.53 2.78 9.39
N TRP A 44 -5.39 2.96 10.07
CA TRP A 44 -5.33 3.56 11.41
C TRP A 44 -5.10 5.08 11.43
N GLY A 45 -4.90 5.71 10.28
CA GLY A 45 -4.77 7.17 10.18
C GLY A 45 -3.56 7.73 10.94
N LYS A 46 -2.47 6.96 11.05
CA LYS A 46 -1.26 7.40 11.75
C LYS A 46 -0.51 8.46 10.96
N ASP A 47 0.22 9.32 11.66
CA ASP A 47 0.99 10.38 11.03
C ASP A 47 2.15 9.81 10.19
N ARG A 48 2.60 10.63 9.23
CA ARG A 48 3.62 10.28 8.23
C ARG A 48 4.97 10.94 8.53
N SER A 49 5.31 11.15 9.81
CA SER A 49 6.59 11.78 10.23
C SER A 49 7.82 11.00 9.75
N ARG A 50 7.68 9.68 9.60
CA ARG A 50 8.61 8.80 8.88
C ARG A 50 7.81 8.04 7.83
N PHE A 51 8.49 7.55 6.80
CA PHE A 51 7.88 6.73 5.76
C PHE A 51 8.82 5.58 5.38
N PRO A 52 8.31 4.35 5.14
CA PRO A 52 9.14 3.22 4.77
C PRO A 52 9.94 3.49 3.51
N ARG A 53 11.17 2.98 3.51
CA ARG A 53 12.11 2.99 2.40
C ARG A 53 12.39 1.60 1.88
N SER A 54 12.14 0.56 2.69
CA SER A 54 12.21 -0.82 2.25
C SER A 54 10.88 -1.54 2.45
N PHE A 55 10.51 -2.29 1.43
CA PHE A 55 9.35 -3.16 1.35
C PHE A 55 9.78 -4.58 0.99
N GLY A 56 11.07 -4.92 1.09
CA GLY A 56 11.56 -6.26 0.74
C GLY A 56 11.71 -6.51 -0.77
N MET A 57 11.68 -5.46 -1.60
CA MET A 57 11.97 -5.58 -3.03
C MET A 57 13.45 -5.94 -3.26
N PHE A 58 13.77 -6.54 -4.41
CA PHE A 58 15.15 -6.99 -4.70
C PHE A 58 16.09 -5.85 -5.11
N SER A 59 15.56 -4.65 -5.29
CA SER A 59 16.33 -3.47 -5.66
C SER A 59 15.80 -2.20 -4.98
N ALA A 60 16.69 -1.23 -4.80
CA ALA A 60 16.34 0.10 -4.31
C ALA A 60 15.33 0.81 -5.22
N GLU A 61 15.37 0.52 -6.52
CA GLU A 61 14.41 1.03 -7.49
C GLU A 61 13.00 0.47 -7.22
N GLY A 62 12.88 -0.84 -7.07
CA GLY A 62 11.60 -1.49 -6.75
C GLY A 62 11.01 -0.95 -5.45
N ASP A 63 11.83 -0.85 -4.39
CA ASP A 63 11.40 -0.32 -3.10
C ASP A 63 10.93 1.14 -3.21
N LEU A 64 11.64 1.96 -3.99
CA LEU A 64 11.24 3.35 -4.27
C LEU A 64 9.93 3.44 -5.05
N LEU A 65 9.71 2.56 -6.03
CA LEU A 65 8.48 2.52 -6.82
C LEU A 65 7.26 2.19 -5.94
N VAL A 66 7.38 1.17 -5.08
CA VAL A 66 6.33 0.80 -4.12
C VAL A 66 6.07 1.92 -3.12
N ALA A 67 7.13 2.48 -2.53
CA ALA A 67 7.03 3.60 -1.60
C ALA A 67 6.29 4.80 -2.23
N ASN A 68 6.59 5.12 -3.49
CA ASN A 68 5.95 6.20 -4.23
C ASN A 68 4.48 5.90 -4.55
N ALA A 69 4.14 4.66 -4.93
CA ALA A 69 2.76 4.27 -5.18
C ALA A 69 1.88 4.47 -3.93
N ILE A 70 2.34 3.98 -2.78
CA ILE A 70 1.63 4.13 -1.50
C ILE A 70 1.57 5.61 -1.07
N ARG A 71 2.67 6.36 -1.22
CA ARG A 71 2.69 7.80 -0.88
C ARG A 71 1.72 8.60 -1.72
N HIS A 72 1.68 8.36 -3.03
CA HIS A 72 0.75 9.03 -3.93
C HIS A 72 -0.72 8.73 -3.59
N PHE A 73 -1.02 7.48 -3.23
CA PHE A 73 -2.33 7.11 -2.72
C PHE A 73 -2.69 7.91 -1.46
N LEU A 74 -1.81 7.92 -0.45
CA LEU A 74 -2.04 8.64 0.81
C LEU A 74 -2.24 10.15 0.59
N ASP A 75 -1.43 10.75 -0.28
CA ASP A 75 -1.57 12.17 -0.64
C ASP A 75 -2.88 12.46 -1.38
N ALA A 76 -3.34 11.53 -2.21
CA ALA A 76 -4.60 11.67 -2.92
C ALA A 76 -5.79 11.67 -1.95
N VAL A 77 -5.83 10.71 -1.03
CA VAL A 77 -6.95 10.55 -0.09
C VAL A 77 -7.01 11.68 0.94
N GLU A 78 -5.86 12.21 1.36
CA GLU A 78 -5.82 13.41 2.21
C GLU A 78 -6.39 14.64 1.49
N LYS A 79 -6.05 14.83 0.21
CA LYS A 79 -6.54 15.97 -0.60
C LYS A 79 -8.04 15.89 -0.90
N LEU A 80 -8.61 14.69 -0.96
CA LEU A 80 -10.04 14.50 -1.20
C LEU A 80 -10.90 14.96 -0.01
N GLY A 81 -10.37 14.98 1.22
CA GLY A 81 -11.11 15.36 2.43
C GLY A 81 -12.20 14.38 2.87
N GLU A 82 -12.50 13.36 2.05
CA GLU A 82 -13.50 12.31 2.30
C GLU A 82 -13.17 11.45 3.54
N LEU A 83 -11.89 11.37 3.93
CA LEU A 83 -11.45 10.60 5.09
C LEU A 83 -12.06 11.03 6.42
N SER A 84 -12.52 12.29 6.52
CA SER A 84 -13.20 12.80 7.72
C SER A 84 -14.54 12.11 7.97
N GLY A 85 -15.18 11.57 6.93
CA GLY A 85 -16.44 10.81 7.02
C GLY A 85 -16.26 9.31 7.21
N ILE A 86 -15.02 8.80 7.17
CA ILE A 86 -14.73 7.35 7.20
C ILE A 86 -13.93 7.03 8.47
N PRO A 87 -14.54 6.32 9.44
CA PRO A 87 -13.85 5.89 10.66
C PRO A 87 -12.58 5.08 10.35
N VAL A 88 -11.55 5.23 11.18
CA VAL A 88 -10.36 4.37 11.13
C VAL A 88 -10.71 2.90 11.45
N GLY A 89 -9.80 1.98 11.13
CA GLY A 89 -9.99 0.54 11.31
C GLY A 89 -10.80 -0.08 10.17
N GLN A 90 -11.77 -0.93 10.51
CA GLN A 90 -12.49 -1.76 9.53
C GLN A 90 -13.05 -0.96 8.34
N ALA A 91 -13.68 0.18 8.57
CA ALA A 91 -14.29 0.96 7.49
C ALA A 91 -13.28 1.43 6.43
N ARG A 92 -12.02 1.66 6.80
CA ARG A 92 -10.95 1.97 5.83
C ARG A 92 -10.33 0.71 5.23
N LEU A 93 -10.26 -0.41 5.94
CA LEU A 93 -9.88 -1.68 5.33
C LEU A 93 -10.87 -2.09 4.24
N ASP A 94 -12.18 -1.96 4.51
CA ASP A 94 -13.25 -2.29 3.56
C ASP A 94 -13.15 -1.46 2.28
N VAL A 95 -12.71 -0.21 2.38
CA VAL A 95 -12.43 0.64 1.21
C VAL A 95 -11.30 0.07 0.35
N LEU A 96 -10.20 -0.36 0.98
CA LEU A 96 -9.06 -0.92 0.26
C LEU A 96 -9.44 -2.23 -0.45
N GLN A 97 -10.25 -3.05 0.20
CA GLN A 97 -10.66 -4.39 -0.27
C GLN A 97 -12.00 -4.37 -1.02
N ALA A 98 -12.48 -3.20 -1.46
CA ALA A 98 -13.76 -3.10 -2.15
C ALA A 98 -13.69 -3.81 -3.51
N GLU A 99 -14.65 -4.70 -3.79
CA GLU A 99 -14.74 -5.45 -5.07
C GLU A 99 -14.90 -4.53 -6.29
N SER A 100 -15.32 -3.28 -6.10
CA SER A 100 -15.40 -2.28 -7.16
C SER A 100 -14.04 -1.69 -7.56
N ALA A 101 -12.99 -1.88 -6.74
CA ALA A 101 -11.64 -1.44 -7.04
C ALA A 101 -10.88 -2.56 -7.76
N VAL A 102 -10.78 -2.41 -9.09
CA VAL A 102 -10.15 -3.38 -9.98
C VAL A 102 -9.29 -2.65 -11.01
N THR A 103 -8.14 -3.22 -11.36
CA THR A 103 -7.31 -2.67 -12.44
C THR A 103 -7.96 -2.88 -13.82
N VAL A 104 -7.49 -2.16 -14.84
CA VAL A 104 -7.83 -2.40 -16.26
C VAL A 104 -7.44 -3.83 -16.66
N GLY A 105 -6.38 -4.37 -16.07
CA GLY A 105 -5.96 -5.77 -16.21
C GLY A 105 -6.85 -6.78 -15.48
N GLY A 106 -7.85 -6.32 -14.71
CA GLY A 106 -8.77 -7.19 -13.97
C GLY A 106 -8.26 -7.63 -12.60
N LYS A 107 -7.19 -7.02 -12.08
CA LYS A 107 -6.58 -7.43 -10.80
C LYS A 107 -7.22 -6.72 -9.61
N PHE A 108 -7.39 -7.45 -8.51
CA PHE A 108 -7.97 -6.94 -7.27
C PHE A 108 -6.91 -6.70 -6.18
N TYR A 109 -7.32 -6.08 -5.07
CA TYR A 109 -6.45 -5.79 -3.92
C TYR A 109 -5.77 -7.04 -3.34
N ASP A 110 -6.51 -8.16 -3.28
CA ASP A 110 -6.03 -9.41 -2.67
C ASP A 110 -4.87 -10.03 -3.46
N GLU A 111 -4.83 -9.85 -4.78
CA GLU A 111 -3.73 -10.29 -5.65
C GLU A 111 -2.40 -9.59 -5.31
N PHE A 112 -2.46 -8.33 -4.87
CA PHE A 112 -1.25 -7.55 -4.54
C PHE A 112 -0.91 -7.54 -3.06
N ILE A 113 -1.90 -7.51 -2.16
CA ILE A 113 -1.64 -7.24 -0.73
C ILE A 113 -2.24 -8.34 0.17
N GLY A 114 -3.16 -9.14 -0.39
CA GLY A 114 -3.91 -10.16 0.33
C GLY A 114 -5.20 -9.62 0.95
N TYR A 115 -6.09 -10.54 1.31
CA TYR A 115 -7.37 -10.23 1.95
C TYR A 115 -7.29 -10.46 3.47
N ARG A 116 -7.99 -9.62 4.24
CA ARG A 116 -8.20 -9.81 5.68
C ARG A 116 -9.65 -9.52 6.05
N ASP A 117 -10.21 -10.34 6.94
CA ASP A 117 -11.52 -10.07 7.53
C ASP A 117 -11.48 -8.85 8.48
N THR A 118 -10.35 -8.67 9.18
CA THR A 118 -10.14 -7.61 10.17
C THR A 118 -8.79 -6.92 9.99
N PRO A 119 -8.68 -5.61 10.28
CA PRO A 119 -7.41 -4.89 10.18
C PRO A 119 -6.37 -5.48 11.13
N LEU A 120 -5.11 -5.42 10.72
CA LEU A 120 -4.00 -5.73 11.62
C LEU A 120 -4.02 -4.73 12.79
N PRO A 121 -3.55 -5.14 13.99
CA PRO A 121 -3.40 -4.24 15.12
C PRO A 121 -2.66 -2.95 14.74
N ALA A 122 -2.95 -1.85 15.43
CA ALA A 122 -2.28 -0.57 15.24
C ALA A 122 -0.88 -0.57 15.88
N GLU A 123 -0.06 -1.55 15.52
CA GLU A 123 1.34 -1.69 15.97
C GLU A 123 2.28 -0.88 15.08
N PRO A 124 3.32 -0.25 15.66
CA PRO A 124 4.31 0.48 14.88
C PRO A 124 4.91 -0.38 13.77
N LEU A 125 5.22 0.27 12.64
CA LEU A 125 5.94 -0.40 11.56
C LEU A 125 7.32 -0.88 12.07
N PRO A 126 7.78 -2.06 11.63
CA PRO A 126 9.12 -2.54 11.89
C PRO A 126 10.21 -1.51 11.53
N GLU A 127 11.25 -1.40 12.37
CA GLU A 127 12.29 -0.36 12.20
C GLU A 127 13.16 -0.55 10.94
N ASP A 128 13.34 -1.79 10.51
CA ASP A 128 14.04 -2.17 9.28
C ASP A 128 13.37 -1.62 8.02
N MET A 129 12.04 -1.49 8.00
CA MET A 129 11.32 -0.86 6.88
C MET A 129 11.72 0.60 6.63
N PHE A 130 12.30 1.28 7.62
CA PHE A 130 12.74 2.68 7.47
C PHE A 130 14.21 2.82 7.06
N GLY A 131 14.97 1.72 7.05
CA GLY A 131 16.35 1.66 6.58
C GLY A 131 16.43 1.49 5.07
N ASP A 132 17.65 1.47 4.55
CA ASP A 132 17.89 1.03 3.18
C ASP A 132 17.72 -0.49 3.11
N GLY A 133 17.06 -0.99 2.07
CA GLY A 133 16.87 -2.42 1.87
C GLY A 133 18.20 -3.17 1.71
N SER A 134 18.19 -4.45 2.07
CA SER A 134 19.35 -5.33 1.88
C SER A 134 19.31 -5.94 0.47
N TYR A 135 19.77 -5.18 -0.51
CA TYR A 135 19.91 -5.68 -1.89
C TYR A 135 21.22 -6.45 -1.97
N GLY A 136 21.16 -7.74 -2.33
CA GLY A 136 22.38 -8.52 -2.52
C GLY A 136 23.24 -7.88 -3.61
N ASP A 137 24.55 -7.74 -3.36
CA ASP A 137 25.53 -7.39 -4.39
C ASP A 137 25.56 -8.53 -5.43
N GLY A 138 24.68 -8.45 -6.44
CA GLY A 138 24.61 -9.36 -7.58
C GLY A 138 25.65 -9.06 -8.64
#